data_AF-A0A7C5RYS2-F1
#
_entry.id   AF-A0A7C5RYS2-F1
#
_cell.length_a   1.000
_cell.length_b   1.000
_cell.length_c   1.000
_cell.angle_alpha   90.00
_cell.angle_beta   90.00
_cell.angle_gamma   90.00
#
_symmetry.space_group_name_H-M   'P 1'
#
loop_
_entity.id
_entity.type
_entity.pdbx_description
1 polymer ?
#
loop_
_entity_poly.entity_id
_entity_poly.type
_entity_poly.pdbx_seq_one_letter_code
_entity_poly.pdbx_strand_id
1 'polypeptide(L)'
;MIDLDFTFFIQLGLFIILAISLKFILFDPYLKNLKRRDEVIVGYRKEAEELKVKVDELSRKFDESVKLAREDARKEYEGIKNEANAEREKILSDARQRMGEIIEKGREDLKREKDVILADASKHIDEISNQITERILKGTKGN
;
A
#
# COMPACT_ATOMS: atom_id res chain seq x y z
N MET A 1 19.14 56.53 81.75
CA MET A 1 18.12 55.46 81.85
C MET A 1 17.22 55.63 80.65
N ILE A 2 16.80 54.55 80.00
CA ILE A 2 15.76 54.67 78.97
C ILE A 2 14.48 54.89 79.76
N ASP A 3 14.06 56.14 79.88
CA ASP A 3 12.78 56.45 80.50
C ASP A 3 11.71 56.01 79.50
N LEU A 4 11.02 54.94 79.87
CA LEU A 4 9.89 54.37 79.15
C LEU A 4 8.68 55.29 79.33
N ASP A 5 8.72 56.41 78.61
CA ASP A 5 7.65 57.41 78.61
C ASP A 5 6.48 56.97 77.73
N PHE A 6 5.29 57.53 77.99
CA PHE A 6 4.08 57.29 77.20
C PHE A 6 4.29 57.53 75.68
N THR A 7 5.18 58.46 75.33
CA THR A 7 5.59 58.75 73.95
C THR A 7 6.24 57.54 73.26
N PHE A 8 7.01 56.73 73.98
CA PHE A 8 7.60 55.50 73.44
C PHE A 8 6.53 54.51 73.00
N PHE A 9 5.47 54.33 73.80
CA PHE A 9 4.35 53.46 73.46
C PHE A 9 3.54 53.97 72.26
N ILE A 10 3.35 55.30 72.15
CA ILE A 10 2.71 55.91 70.98
C ILE A 10 3.57 55.68 69.73
N GLN A 11 4.89 55.90 69.81
CA GLN A 11 5.81 55.68 68.69
C GLN A 11 5.87 54.21 68.27
N LEU A 12 5.82 53.28 69.23
CA LEU A 12 5.74 51.84 68.96
C LEU A 12 4.42 51.47 68.27
N GLY A 13 3.30 52.03 68.70
CA GLY A 13 2.00 51.85 68.05
C GLY A 13 2.00 52.34 66.60
N LEU A 14 2.54 53.54 66.35
CA LEU A 14 2.69 54.09 65.00
C LEU A 14 3.62 53.23 64.13
N PHE A 15 4.73 52.73 64.69
CA PHE A 15 5.64 51.83 63.98
C PHE A 15 4.95 50.52 63.59
N ILE A 16 4.17 49.92 64.50
CA ILE A 16 3.42 48.69 64.21
C ILE A 16 2.37 48.93 63.12
N ILE A 17 1.61 50.04 63.21
CA ILE A 17 0.60 50.40 62.20
C ILE A 17 1.27 50.61 60.83
N LEU A 18 2.41 51.31 60.80
CA LEU A 18 3.19 51.51 59.57
C LEU A 18 3.71 50.17 59.01
N ALA A 19 4.26 49.31 59.86
CA ALA A 19 4.77 48.00 59.46
C ALA A 19 3.68 47.11 58.86
N ILE A 20 2.48 47.07 59.47
CA ILE A 20 1.33 46.33 58.95
C ILE A 20 0.85 46.93 57.63
N SER A 21 0.75 48.26 57.54
CA SER A 21 0.33 48.96 56.32
C SER A 21 1.30 48.67 55.17
N LEU A 22 2.61 48.75 55.44
CA LEU A 22 3.65 48.50 54.45
C LEU A 22 3.70 47.02 54.03
N LYS A 23 3.44 46.10 54.96
CA LYS A 23 3.30 44.66 54.66
C LYS A 23 2.21 44.41 53.63
N PHE A 24 1.00 44.94 53.86
CA PHE A 24 -0.15 44.73 52.98
C PHE A 24 -0.03 45.47 51.65
N ILE A 25 0.48 46.71 51.65
CA ILE A 25 0.52 47.56 50.45
C ILE A 25 1.73 47.25 49.56
N LEU A 26 2.88 46.88 50.14
CA LEU A 26 4.14 46.78 49.39
C LEU A 26 4.71 45.37 49.38
N PHE A 27 4.98 44.77 50.54
CA PHE A 27 5.72 43.51 50.61
C PHE A 27 4.94 42.33 50.03
N ASP A 28 3.69 42.12 50.47
CA ASP A 28 2.87 41.01 50.01
C ASP A 28 2.61 41.06 48.49
N PRO A 29 2.21 42.20 47.87
CA PRO A 29 2.03 42.26 46.42
C PRO A 29 3.35 42.17 45.65
N TYR A 30 4.46 42.69 46.17
CA TYR A 30 5.78 42.58 45.54
C TYR A 30 6.25 41.12 45.48
N LEU A 31 6.17 40.40 46.61
CA LEU A 31 6.52 38.97 46.67
C LEU A 31 5.61 38.13 45.77
N LYS A 32 4.31 38.45 45.69
CA LYS A 32 3.37 37.76 44.81
C LYS A 32 3.76 37.92 43.33
N ASN A 33 4.14 39.13 42.91
CA ASN A 33 4.60 39.36 41.54
C ASN A 33 5.92 38.65 41.22
N LEU A 34 6.85 38.59 42.19
CA LEU A 34 8.10 37.86 42.02
C LEU A 34 7.86 36.36 41.83
N LYS A 35 7.07 35.75 42.72
CA LYS A 35 6.67 34.33 42.61
C LYS A 35 5.94 34.06 41.29
N ARG A 36 5.04 34.96 40.88
CA ARG A 36 4.30 34.81 39.62
C ARG A 36 5.25 34.81 38.42
N ARG A 37 6.27 35.67 38.41
CA ARG A 37 7.28 35.68 37.35
C ARG A 37 8.07 34.39 37.32
N ASP A 38 8.51 33.90 38.47
CA ASP A 38 9.26 32.64 38.55
C ASP A 38 8.42 31.44 38.08
N GLU A 39 7.18 31.33 38.54
CA GLU A 39 6.22 30.30 38.11
C GLU A 39 5.97 30.33 36.60
N VAL A 40 5.79 31.52 36.03
CA VAL A 40 5.53 31.69 34.59
C VAL A 40 6.77 31.33 33.76
N ILE A 41 7.96 31.76 34.18
CA ILE A 41 9.22 31.46 33.46
C ILE A 41 9.53 29.96 33.52
N VAL A 42 9.40 29.35 34.70
CA VAL A 42 9.60 27.90 34.87
C VAL A 42 8.53 27.12 34.11
N GLY A 43 7.28 27.58 34.15
CA GLY A 43 6.16 27.00 33.41
C GLY A 43 6.40 26.99 31.90
N TYR A 44 6.78 28.14 31.31
CA TYR A 44 7.07 28.21 29.87
C TYR A 44 8.26 27.36 29.46
N ARG A 45 9.30 27.25 30.29
CA ARG A 45 10.43 26.35 30.01
C ARG A 45 9.99 24.91 29.97
N LYS A 46 9.19 24.48 30.95
CA LYS A 46 8.66 23.11 31.02
C LYS A 46 7.74 22.82 29.84
N GLU A 47 6.84 23.74 29.51
CA GLU A 47 5.94 23.59 28.36
C GLU A 47 6.69 23.51 27.03
N ALA A 48 7.75 24.31 26.86
CA ALA A 48 8.60 24.25 25.68
C ALA A 48 9.35 22.90 25.58
N GLU A 49 9.79 22.34 26.70
CA GLU A 49 10.44 21.03 26.74
C GLU A 49 9.44 19.90 26.43
N GLU A 50 8.25 19.93 27.03
CA GLU A 50 7.18 18.98 26.73
C GLU A 50 6.75 19.06 25.26
N LEU A 51 6.68 20.26 24.68
CA LEU A 51 6.34 20.45 23.28
C LEU A 51 7.42 19.87 22.36
N LYS A 52 8.71 20.05 22.69
CA LYS A 52 9.82 19.43 21.94
C LYS A 52 9.71 17.92 21.94
N VAL A 53 9.50 17.31 23.11
CA VAL A 53 9.34 15.85 23.23
C VAL A 53 8.16 15.36 22.38
N LYS A 54 7.01 16.06 22.43
CA LYS A 54 5.84 15.70 21.61
C LYS A 54 6.12 15.82 20.10
N VAL A 55 6.85 16.85 19.67
CA VAL A 55 7.22 17.03 18.27
C VAL A 55 8.16 15.92 17.81
N ASP A 56 9.15 15.55 18.62
CA ASP A 56 10.08 14.46 18.31
C ASP A 56 9.35 13.11 18.23
N GLU A 57 8.45 12.83 19.19
CA GLU A 57 7.61 11.63 19.17
C GLU A 57 6.69 11.58 17.95
N LEU A 58 6.06 12.70 17.60
CA LEU A 58 5.17 12.79 16.45
C LEU A 58 5.95 12.60 15.15
N SER A 59 7.13 13.20 15.04
CA SER A 59 8.02 13.04 13.88
C SER A 59 8.45 11.58 13.73
N ARG A 60 8.85 10.92 14.82
CA ARG A 60 9.21 9.50 14.78
C ARG A 60 8.04 8.61 14.35
N LYS A 61 6.84 8.84 14.91
CA LYS A 61 5.62 8.11 14.52
C LYS A 61 5.26 8.34 13.06
N PHE A 62 5.43 9.57 12.57
CA PHE A 62 5.20 9.90 11.17
C PHE A 62 6.17 9.14 10.26
N ASP A 63 7.47 9.17 10.56
CA ASP A 63 8.49 8.46 9.79
C ASP A 63 8.25 6.94 9.77
N GLU A 64 7.90 6.36 10.92
CA GLU A 64 7.52 4.94 11.03
C GLU A 64 6.29 4.63 10.18
N SER A 65 5.24 5.46 10.24
CA SER A 65 4.01 5.25 9.46
C SER A 65 4.26 5.32 7.95
N VAL A 66 5.10 6.27 7.50
CA VAL A 66 5.47 6.39 6.09
C VAL A 66 6.29 5.20 5.64
N LYS A 67 7.20 4.71 6.49
CA LYS A 67 8.00 3.51 6.19
C LYS A 67 7.11 2.27 6.06
N LEU A 68 6.20 2.05 7.01
CA LEU A 68 5.25 0.93 6.95
C LEU A 68 4.36 1.00 5.71
N ALA A 69 3.80 2.17 5.40
CA ALA A 69 2.98 2.35 4.21
C ALA A 69 3.74 2.05 2.90
N ARG A 70 5.03 2.41 2.83
CA ARG A 70 5.90 2.09 1.68
C ARG A 70 6.20 0.60 1.59
N GLU A 71 6.45 -0.06 2.72
CA GLU A 71 6.69 -1.50 2.76
C GLU A 71 5.44 -2.29 2.34
N ASP A 72 4.27 -1.90 2.82
CA ASP A 72 3.00 -2.53 2.46
C ASP A 72 2.65 -2.31 0.99
N ALA A 73 2.79 -1.08 0.48
CA ALA A 73 2.59 -0.80 -0.95
C ALA A 73 3.55 -1.60 -1.83
N ARG A 74 4.80 -1.78 -1.40
CA ARG A 74 5.77 -2.60 -2.13
C ARG A 74 5.38 -4.08 -2.13
N LYS A 75 4.97 -4.63 -0.98
CA LYS A 75 4.51 -6.02 -0.88
C LYS A 75 3.28 -6.25 -1.76
N GLU A 76 2.32 -5.34 -1.74
CA GLU A 76 1.11 -5.44 -2.55
C GLU A 76 1.45 -5.37 -4.04
N TYR A 77 2.31 -4.44 -4.45
CA TYR A 77 2.78 -4.35 -5.82
C TYR A 77 3.53 -5.61 -6.28
N GLU A 78 4.41 -6.16 -5.45
CA GLU A 78 5.11 -7.41 -5.73
C GLU A 78 4.12 -8.59 -5.84
N GLY A 79 3.08 -8.62 -5.00
CA GLY A 79 1.99 -9.59 -5.07
C GLY A 79 1.23 -9.53 -6.39
N ILE A 80 0.75 -8.34 -6.78
CA ILE A 80 0.05 -8.10 -8.04
C ILE A 80 0.92 -8.50 -9.23
N LYS A 81 2.21 -8.15 -9.20
CA LYS A 81 3.14 -8.51 -10.27
C LYS A 81 3.33 -10.02 -10.39
N ASN A 82 3.43 -10.73 -9.28
CA ASN A 82 3.56 -12.18 -9.27
C ASN A 82 2.30 -12.87 -9.77
N GLU A 83 1.13 -12.41 -9.33
CA GLU A 83 -0.17 -12.91 -9.81
C GLU A 83 -0.34 -12.68 -11.30
N ALA A 84 -0.03 -11.48 -11.80
CA ALA A 84 -0.07 -11.16 -13.22
C ALA A 84 0.88 -12.04 -14.05
N ASN A 85 2.08 -12.34 -13.53
CA ASN A 85 3.02 -13.24 -14.20
C ASN A 85 2.50 -14.68 -14.23
N ALA A 86 1.94 -15.18 -13.12
CA ALA A 86 1.35 -16.51 -13.05
C ALA A 86 0.16 -16.66 -14.00
N GLU A 87 -0.73 -15.67 -14.04
CA GLU A 87 -1.87 -15.68 -14.96
C GLU A 87 -1.42 -15.60 -16.43
N ARG A 88 -0.39 -14.79 -16.73
CA ARG A 88 0.21 -14.74 -18.07
C ARG A 88 0.78 -16.10 -18.48
N GLU A 89 1.49 -16.78 -17.59
CA GLU A 89 2.05 -18.10 -17.86
C GLU A 89 0.95 -19.14 -18.10
N LYS A 90 -0.12 -19.09 -17.30
CA LYS A 90 -1.30 -19.94 -17.47
C LYS A 90 -1.98 -19.71 -18.82
N ILE A 91 -2.24 -18.46 -19.20
CA ILE A 91 -2.82 -18.12 -20.51
C ILE A 91 -1.94 -18.65 -21.65
N LEU A 92 -0.62 -18.49 -21.54
CA LEU A 92 0.31 -18.96 -22.56
C LEU A 92 0.34 -20.50 -22.64
N SER A 93 0.30 -21.18 -21.50
CA SER A 93 0.22 -22.64 -21.43
C SER A 93 -1.07 -23.16 -22.07
N ASP A 94 -2.21 -22.59 -21.69
CA ASP A 94 -3.52 -22.95 -22.23
C ASP A 94 -3.58 -22.71 -23.74
N ALA A 95 -3.03 -21.59 -24.22
CA ALA A 95 -2.94 -21.30 -25.65
C ALA A 95 -2.09 -22.34 -26.38
N ARG A 96 -0.94 -22.74 -25.82
CA ARG A 96 -0.07 -23.79 -26.38
C ARG A 96 -0.77 -25.13 -26.43
N GLN A 97 -1.49 -25.51 -25.37
CA GLN A 97 -2.25 -26.74 -25.34
C GLN A 97 -3.34 -26.76 -26.42
N ARG A 98 -4.14 -25.68 -26.51
CA ARG A 98 -5.18 -25.56 -27.54
C ARG A 98 -4.62 -25.60 -28.95
N MET A 99 -3.48 -24.94 -29.21
CA MET A 99 -2.82 -25.04 -30.51
C MET A 99 -2.39 -26.48 -30.82
N GLY A 100 -1.84 -27.21 -29.84
CA GLY A 100 -1.49 -28.61 -29.99
C GLY A 100 -2.71 -29.47 -30.37
N GLU A 101 -3.83 -29.28 -29.66
CA GLU A 101 -5.09 -29.98 -29.95
C GLU A 101 -5.64 -29.65 -31.35
N ILE A 102 -5.55 -28.39 -31.79
CA ILE A 102 -5.97 -27.97 -33.13
C ILE A 102 -5.10 -28.63 -34.21
N ILE A 103 -3.78 -28.64 -34.01
CA ILE A 103 -2.84 -29.27 -34.97
C ILE A 103 -3.12 -30.77 -35.07
N GLU A 104 -3.34 -31.44 -33.95
CA GLU A 104 -3.58 -32.89 -33.95
C GLU A 104 -4.90 -33.25 -34.61
N LYS A 105 -5.99 -32.52 -34.29
CA LYS A 105 -7.27 -32.67 -34.99
C LYS A 105 -7.14 -32.42 -36.49
N GLY A 106 -6.43 -31.36 -36.88
CA GLY A 106 -6.18 -31.05 -38.29
C GLY A 106 -5.42 -32.16 -39.02
N ARG A 107 -4.46 -32.81 -38.36
CA ARG A 107 -3.75 -33.98 -38.91
C ARG A 107 -4.65 -35.20 -39.06
N GLU A 108 -5.51 -35.47 -38.08
CA GLU A 108 -6.48 -36.56 -38.15
C GLU A 108 -7.48 -36.35 -39.29
N ASP A 109 -7.99 -35.13 -39.44
CA ASP A 109 -8.94 -34.77 -40.50
C ASP A 109 -8.29 -34.88 -41.88
N LEU A 110 -7.05 -34.37 -42.05
CA LEU A 110 -6.26 -34.54 -43.29
C LEU A 110 -6.04 -36.01 -43.65
N LYS A 111 -5.77 -36.86 -42.65
CA LYS A 111 -5.59 -38.29 -42.87
C LYS A 111 -6.89 -38.95 -43.32
N ARG A 112 -8.02 -38.63 -42.66
CA ARG A 112 -9.35 -39.09 -43.05
C ARG A 112 -9.70 -38.66 -44.47
N GLU A 113 -9.47 -37.40 -44.82
CA GLU A 113 -9.76 -36.86 -46.15
C GLU A 113 -8.90 -37.53 -47.23
N LYS A 114 -7.61 -37.76 -46.95
CA LYS A 114 -6.72 -38.53 -47.84
C LYS A 114 -7.24 -39.96 -48.08
N ASP A 115 -7.67 -40.66 -47.03
CA ASP A 115 -8.17 -42.03 -47.15
C ASP A 115 -9.48 -42.07 -47.97
N VAL A 116 -10.36 -41.08 -47.81
CA VAL A 116 -11.58 -40.92 -48.61
C VAL A 116 -11.24 -40.67 -50.09
N ILE A 117 -10.32 -39.75 -50.38
CA ILE A 117 -9.90 -39.45 -51.75
C ILE A 117 -9.25 -40.68 -52.42
N LEU A 118 -8.42 -41.44 -51.70
CA LEU A 118 -7.80 -42.65 -52.23
C LEU A 118 -8.83 -43.76 -52.53
N ALA A 119 -9.84 -43.91 -51.67
CA ALA A 119 -10.93 -44.85 -51.91
C ALA A 119 -11.77 -44.46 -53.14
N ASP A 120 -12.03 -43.16 -53.31
CA ASP A 120 -12.79 -42.64 -54.45
C ASP A 120 -11.99 -42.73 -55.76
N ALA A 121 -10.69 -42.44 -55.72
CA ALA A 121 -9.79 -42.61 -56.86
C ALA A 121 -9.73 -44.08 -57.33
N SER A 122 -9.68 -45.04 -56.39
CA SER A 122 -9.70 -46.48 -56.72
C SER A 122 -10.99 -46.87 -57.46
N LYS A 123 -12.15 -46.37 -57.03
CA LYS A 123 -13.42 -46.60 -57.72
C LYS A 123 -13.44 -46.05 -59.15
N HIS A 124 -12.92 -44.84 -59.34
CA HIS A 124 -12.81 -44.24 -60.67
C HIS A 124 -11.86 -45.04 -61.59
N ILE A 125 -10.77 -45.58 -61.04
CA ILE A 125 -9.84 -46.44 -61.80
C ILE A 125 -10.53 -47.75 -62.23
N ASP A 126 -11.33 -48.36 -61.36
CA ASP A 126 -12.09 -49.57 -61.68
C ASP A 126 -13.16 -49.30 -62.75
N GLU A 127 -13.88 -48.18 -62.66
CA GLU A 127 -14.84 -47.75 -63.69
C GLU A 127 -14.17 -47.52 -65.04
N ILE A 128 -13.04 -46.79 -65.07
CA ILE A 128 -12.29 -46.54 -66.31
C ILE A 128 -11.78 -47.86 -66.90
N SER A 129 -11.26 -48.77 -66.07
CA SER A 129 -10.77 -50.09 -66.52
C SER A 129 -11.89 -50.94 -67.11
N ASN A 130 -13.08 -50.91 -66.51
CA ASN A 130 -14.26 -51.58 -67.05
C ASN A 130 -14.71 -50.96 -68.38
N GLN A 131 -14.74 -49.63 -68.50
CA GLN A 131 -15.08 -48.95 -69.74
C GLN A 131 -14.06 -49.23 -70.87
N ILE A 132 -12.77 -49.27 -70.55
CA ILE A 132 -11.71 -49.65 -71.50
C ILE A 132 -11.92 -51.10 -71.95
N THR A 133 -12.13 -52.02 -71.01
CA THR A 133 -12.37 -53.44 -71.31
C THR A 133 -13.60 -53.61 -72.19
N GLU A 134 -14.69 -52.91 -71.90
CA GLU A 134 -15.92 -52.97 -72.67
C GLU A 134 -15.74 -52.40 -74.09
N ARG A 135 -14.95 -51.32 -74.25
CA ARG A 135 -14.60 -50.77 -75.57
C ARG A 135 -13.71 -51.71 -76.38
N ILE A 136 -12.72 -52.34 -75.76
CA ILE A 136 -11.84 -53.33 -76.43
C ILE A 136 -12.63 -54.57 -76.81
N LEU A 137 -13.53 -55.06 -75.94
CA LEU A 137 -14.36 -56.24 -76.18
C LEU A 137 -15.43 -55.99 -77.27
N LYS A 138 -15.99 -54.78 -77.33
CA LYS A 138 -16.88 -54.36 -78.43
C LYS A 138 -16.12 -54.15 -79.74
N GLY A 139 -14.88 -53.64 -79.68
CA GLY A 139 -13.99 -53.50 -80.84
C GLY A 139 -13.54 -54.84 -81.44
N THR A 140 -13.52 -55.92 -80.65
CA THR A 140 -13.18 -57.29 -81.12
C THR A 140 -14.40 -58.10 -81.56
N LYS A 141 -15.62 -57.56 -81.47
CA LYS A 141 -16.85 -58.16 -82.03
C LYS A 141 -17.37 -57.43 -83.28
N GLY A 142 -16.57 -56.55 -83.87
CA GLY A 142 -16.97 -55.71 -85.00
C GLY A 142 -15.86 -55.48 -86.03
N ASN A 143 -15.15 -56.55 -86.43
CA ASN A 143 -14.60 -56.84 -87.77
C ASN A 143 -13.68 -58.07 -87.69
#